data_AF-A0A952IFQ6-F1
#
_entry.id   AF-A0A952IFQ6-F1
#
_cell.length_a   1.000
_cell.length_b   1.000
_cell.length_c   1.000
_cell.angle_alpha   90.00
_cell.angle_beta   90.00
_cell.angle_gamma   90.00
#
_symmetry.space_group_name_H-M   'P 1'
#
loop_
_entity.id
_entity.type
_entity.pdbx_description
1 polymer ?
#
loop_
_entity_poly.entity_id
_entity_poly.type
_entity_poly.pdbx_seq_one_letter_code
_entity_poly.pdbx_strand_id
1 'polypeptide(L)'
;MRRLSAKNAEWSLCRVPLVLVFCLMVNQAVIASELTLNGAAYFTNQKRNYYVGGLYLAAASSNAEEILASGADKRMQLVVVKDRWSKTSWKNYWRERIAVNHNSDIQDKKVIDALNYFTTFVRGDFERGDEVVIEYKANETRIFLNDALVTSSSGVSLFNYLLRTWIGDVPPSLAFRKSILQGSNSSTWDDDREMLIGYDYPVNRKNIYNEWKSKYAQLAQNKKAAAEKRKALIAKRQAEIIAERKRREMALQKAKLETEKLQLALSKQKESQRSDEERLKIEREKQRQIKLQQRKEAEIYYKDSLQWQIQKLVKKFVSYPLWAKKFGEEGLVSVALRVDKSGKIVNKKLLTKEIDRKLVSEVMSAIKRSVKKTKIHAESDVAAWDLKVDYLFALDGSKLPESDPPLVPPHLARGAEQVASGDDLMQFKDEVAKAIQKKIRDTPALRVHRLSRDILIRAKVGTDGELKSFEFLKKTRNAILNHAIERSIRDASPFDTVYAGSLASNEVDVEVLYKRR
;
A
#
# COMPACT_ATOMS: atom_id res chain seq x y z
N MET A 1 29.38 -124.65 -16.28
CA MET A 1 29.88 -125.34 -15.07
C MET A 1 28.77 -125.35 -14.02
N ARG A 2 28.44 -126.56 -13.54
CA ARG A 2 27.63 -127.01 -12.37
C ARG A 2 27.46 -125.97 -11.24
N ARG A 3 26.36 -125.85 -10.47
CA ARG A 3 25.25 -126.74 -10.02
C ARG A 3 24.11 -125.84 -9.48
N LEU A 4 22.84 -126.09 -9.84
CA LEU A 4 21.74 -126.62 -8.98
C LEU A 4 21.60 -126.02 -7.56
N SER A 5 20.44 -125.39 -7.27
CA SER A 5 19.42 -125.94 -6.34
C SER A 5 18.26 -124.96 -6.11
N ALA A 6 17.04 -125.51 -6.10
CA ALA A 6 15.75 -124.87 -5.93
C ALA A 6 15.43 -124.50 -4.47
N LYS A 7 14.51 -123.53 -4.28
CA LYS A 7 13.17 -123.70 -3.65
C LYS A 7 12.51 -122.36 -3.27
N ASN A 8 11.31 -122.17 -3.82
CA ASN A 8 10.07 -121.64 -3.25
C ASN A 8 10.10 -120.44 -2.29
N ALA A 9 9.50 -119.33 -2.74
CA ALA A 9 8.71 -118.43 -1.90
C ALA A 9 7.69 -117.68 -2.78
N GLU A 10 6.42 -118.01 -2.63
CA GLU A 10 5.27 -117.37 -3.27
C GLU A 10 4.97 -116.02 -2.61
N TRP A 11 5.19 -114.89 -3.30
CA TRP A 11 4.62 -113.59 -2.89
C TRP A 11 3.98 -112.91 -4.09
N SER A 12 2.67 -112.76 -3.98
CA SER A 12 1.70 -112.31 -4.96
C SER A 12 1.81 -110.82 -5.30
N LEU A 13 1.82 -110.52 -6.59
CA LEU A 13 1.55 -109.22 -7.19
C LEU A 13 0.11 -109.23 -7.74
N CYS A 14 -0.81 -108.44 -7.18
CA CYS A 14 -1.81 -107.69 -7.95
C CYS A 14 -2.76 -106.83 -7.08
N ARG A 15 -2.63 -105.51 -7.25
CA ARG A 15 -3.70 -104.55 -7.65
C ARG A 15 -5.01 -104.50 -6.82
N VAL A 16 -5.07 -103.47 -5.97
CA VAL A 16 -6.19 -102.56 -5.58
C VAL A 16 -7.20 -102.31 -6.73
N PRO A 17 -8.54 -102.02 -6.57
CA PRO A 17 -9.19 -101.25 -5.46
C PRO A 17 -10.59 -101.69 -4.97
N LEU A 18 -11.06 -100.92 -3.96
CA LEU A 18 -12.45 -100.44 -3.78
C LEU A 18 -13.37 -101.20 -2.78
N VAL A 19 -13.81 -100.43 -1.78
CA VAL A 19 -15.07 -100.53 -1.01
C VAL A 19 -15.14 -101.51 0.17
N LEU A 20 -15.71 -101.01 1.29
CA LEU A 20 -16.18 -101.73 2.47
C LEU A 20 -15.15 -102.22 3.49
N VAL A 21 -14.39 -101.29 4.09
CA VAL A 21 -14.03 -101.43 5.51
C VAL A 21 -14.94 -100.51 6.30
N PHE A 22 -16.01 -101.15 6.76
CA PHE A 22 -16.96 -100.82 7.80
C PHE A 22 -16.30 -100.06 8.96
N CYS A 23 -16.27 -98.73 8.84
CA CYS A 23 -15.97 -97.84 9.94
C CYS A 23 -17.19 -97.90 10.87
N LEU A 24 -17.10 -98.72 11.92
CA LEU A 24 -17.97 -98.73 13.09
C LEU A 24 -17.86 -97.37 13.80
N MET A 25 -18.43 -96.35 13.17
CA MET A 25 -18.82 -95.11 13.84
C MET A 25 -19.94 -95.50 14.79
N VAL A 26 -19.56 -95.76 16.04
CA VAL A 26 -20.48 -95.75 17.17
C VAL A 26 -21.14 -94.37 17.15
N ASN A 27 -22.34 -94.30 16.59
CA ASN A 27 -23.27 -93.22 16.83
C ASN A 27 -23.58 -93.26 18.33
N GLN A 28 -22.81 -92.53 19.13
CA GLN A 28 -23.32 -92.06 20.40
C GLN A 28 -24.41 -91.05 20.06
N ALA A 29 -25.63 -91.56 19.87
CA ALA A 29 -26.81 -90.76 20.10
C ALA A 29 -26.68 -90.26 21.54
N VAL A 30 -26.28 -89.00 21.70
CA VAL A 30 -26.42 -88.29 22.96
C VAL A 30 -27.89 -88.36 23.28
N ILE A 31 -28.27 -89.23 24.22
CA ILE A 31 -29.59 -89.22 24.81
C ILE A 31 -29.69 -87.85 25.47
N ALA A 32 -30.43 -86.94 24.83
CA ALA A 32 -30.76 -85.67 25.43
C ALA A 32 -31.55 -85.99 26.69
N SER A 33 -30.94 -85.78 27.86
CA SER A 33 -31.64 -85.92 29.12
C SER A 33 -32.75 -84.89 29.16
N GLU A 34 -33.99 -85.35 29.30
CA GLU A 34 -35.14 -84.48 29.45
C GLU A 34 -35.02 -83.73 30.79
N LEU A 35 -35.04 -82.40 30.74
CA LEU A 35 -34.92 -81.58 31.94
C LEU A 35 -36.23 -81.63 32.72
N THR A 36 -36.15 -82.02 33.98
CA THR A 36 -37.32 -82.08 34.89
C THR A 36 -37.29 -80.93 35.87
N LEU A 37 -38.46 -80.44 36.27
CA LEU A 37 -38.58 -79.35 37.25
C LEU A 37 -38.15 -79.85 38.64
N ASN A 38 -37.04 -79.33 39.15
CA ASN A 38 -36.51 -79.66 40.49
C ASN A 38 -37.21 -78.85 41.59
N GLY A 39 -37.52 -77.59 41.30
CA GLY A 39 -38.02 -76.63 42.28
C GLY A 39 -38.59 -75.38 41.64
N ALA A 40 -39.59 -74.80 42.30
CA ALA A 40 -40.26 -73.57 41.89
C ALA A 40 -40.44 -72.66 43.11
N ALA A 41 -40.35 -71.34 42.93
CA ALA A 41 -40.53 -70.37 44.01
C ALA A 41 -40.79 -68.94 43.52
N TYR A 42 -41.63 -68.18 44.23
CA TYR A 42 -41.75 -66.73 44.05
C TYR A 42 -40.57 -65.97 44.67
N PHE A 43 -39.96 -65.07 43.89
CA PHE A 43 -39.17 -63.99 44.45
C PHE A 43 -40.09 -62.84 44.91
N THR A 44 -40.17 -62.66 46.22
CA THR A 44 -40.93 -61.58 46.85
C THR A 44 -39.99 -60.56 47.49
N ASN A 45 -40.22 -59.28 47.23
CA ASN A 45 -39.54 -58.18 47.91
C ASN A 45 -40.56 -57.11 48.34
N GLN A 46 -40.49 -56.65 49.59
CA GLN A 46 -41.45 -55.71 50.19
C GLN A 46 -42.93 -56.10 49.97
N LYS A 47 -43.26 -57.38 50.20
CA LYS A 47 -44.60 -57.97 50.00
C LYS A 47 -45.14 -57.91 48.56
N ARG A 48 -44.27 -57.69 47.56
CA ARG A 48 -44.61 -57.75 46.14
C ARG A 48 -43.85 -58.86 45.46
N ASN A 49 -44.55 -59.66 44.66
CA ASN A 49 -43.94 -60.71 43.86
C ASN A 49 -43.35 -60.11 42.59
N TYR A 50 -42.12 -60.49 42.26
CA TYR A 50 -41.39 -59.98 41.09
C TYR A 50 -41.38 -60.99 39.96
N TYR A 51 -40.99 -62.23 40.25
CA TYR A 51 -41.01 -63.34 39.30
C TYR A 51 -41.24 -64.66 40.04
N VAL A 52 -41.69 -65.69 39.31
CA VAL A 52 -41.57 -67.10 39.72
C VAL A 52 -40.35 -67.69 39.03
N GLY A 53 -39.47 -68.30 39.83
CA GLY A 53 -38.27 -68.97 39.37
C GLY A 53 -38.49 -70.48 39.33
N GLY A 54 -38.11 -71.11 38.22
CA GLY A 54 -38.07 -72.57 38.07
C GLY A 54 -36.66 -73.05 37.79
N LEU A 55 -36.21 -74.07 38.52
CA LEU A 55 -34.93 -74.74 38.26
C LEU A 55 -35.21 -76.12 37.68
N TYR A 56 -34.72 -76.37 36.47
CA TYR A 56 -34.83 -77.66 35.79
C TYR A 56 -33.47 -78.33 35.70
N LEU A 57 -33.43 -79.61 36.05
CA LEU A 57 -32.21 -80.41 36.10
C LEU A 57 -32.41 -81.73 35.35
N ALA A 58 -31.32 -82.23 34.76
CA ALA A 58 -31.26 -83.58 34.19
C ALA A 58 -31.50 -84.68 35.24
N ALA A 59 -31.04 -84.45 36.47
CA ALA A 59 -31.28 -85.32 37.63
C ALA A 59 -31.67 -84.44 38.83
N ALA A 60 -32.77 -84.78 39.50
CA ALA A 60 -33.23 -84.05 40.67
C ALA A 60 -32.20 -84.12 41.81
N SER A 61 -31.97 -83.01 42.50
CA SER A 61 -31.07 -82.94 43.65
C SER A 61 -31.49 -81.82 44.59
N SER A 62 -31.29 -82.05 45.90
CA SER A 62 -31.47 -81.04 46.95
C SER A 62 -30.15 -80.44 47.43
N ASN A 63 -29.00 -80.87 46.89
CA ASN A 63 -27.68 -80.40 47.27
C ASN A 63 -27.18 -79.32 46.31
N ALA A 64 -27.06 -78.09 46.81
CA ALA A 64 -26.64 -76.95 46.00
C ALA A 64 -25.22 -77.10 45.41
N GLU A 65 -24.29 -77.71 46.14
CA GLU A 65 -22.91 -77.89 45.68
C GLU A 65 -22.84 -78.89 44.52
N GLU A 66 -23.56 -80.00 44.62
CA GLU A 66 -23.68 -81.00 43.54
C GLU A 66 -24.29 -80.38 42.28
N ILE A 67 -25.34 -79.56 42.45
CA ILE A 67 -25.99 -78.88 41.32
C ILE A 67 -25.01 -77.94 40.62
N LEU A 68 -24.25 -77.14 41.38
CA LEU A 68 -23.28 -76.19 40.82
C LEU A 68 -22.05 -76.87 40.21
N ALA A 69 -21.59 -78.00 40.76
CA ALA A 69 -20.44 -78.75 40.25
C ALA A 69 -20.77 -79.60 39.02
N SER A 70 -22.03 -80.00 38.85
CA SER A 70 -22.44 -80.87 37.76
C SER A 70 -22.40 -80.17 36.39
N GLY A 71 -21.76 -80.81 35.40
CA GLY A 71 -21.71 -80.35 34.01
C GLY A 71 -22.85 -80.85 33.12
N ALA A 72 -23.92 -81.40 33.71
CA ALA A 72 -25.12 -81.82 32.98
C ALA A 72 -25.95 -80.62 32.50
N ASP A 73 -26.86 -80.85 31.55
CA ASP A 73 -27.80 -79.83 31.09
C ASP A 73 -28.67 -79.32 32.26
N LYS A 74 -28.89 -78.01 32.31
CA LYS A 74 -29.68 -77.33 33.36
C LYS A 74 -30.36 -76.09 32.79
N ARG A 75 -31.48 -75.70 33.38
CA ARG A 75 -32.21 -74.48 32.98
C ARG A 75 -32.75 -73.72 34.19
N MET A 76 -32.56 -72.41 34.19
CA MET A 76 -33.30 -71.47 35.03
C MET A 76 -34.38 -70.80 34.18
N GLN A 77 -35.60 -70.78 34.67
CA GLN A 77 -36.74 -70.09 34.07
C GLN A 77 -37.22 -69.01 35.01
N LEU A 78 -37.41 -67.79 34.52
CA LEU A 78 -37.96 -66.67 35.28
C LEU A 78 -39.16 -66.12 34.56
N VAL A 79 -40.34 -66.31 35.14
CA VAL A 79 -41.59 -65.71 34.64
C VAL A 79 -41.90 -64.48 35.48
N VAL A 80 -41.90 -63.30 34.86
CA VAL A 80 -42.18 -62.03 35.53
C VAL A 80 -43.67 -61.99 35.93
N VAL A 81 -43.93 -61.74 37.20
CA VAL A 81 -45.31 -61.64 37.74
C VAL A 81 -45.66 -60.24 38.19
N LYS A 82 -44.69 -59.32 38.22
CA LYS A 82 -44.92 -57.91 38.52
C LYS A 82 -45.42 -57.18 37.28
N ASP A 83 -46.46 -56.37 37.44
CA ASP A 83 -47.04 -55.62 36.31
C ASP A 83 -46.03 -54.73 35.58
N ARG A 84 -45.07 -54.18 36.34
CA ARG A 84 -43.98 -53.38 35.80
C ARG A 84 -42.70 -53.55 36.60
N TRP A 85 -41.66 -54.07 35.96
CA TRP A 85 -40.32 -54.15 36.54
C TRP A 85 -39.31 -53.40 35.66
N SER A 86 -38.89 -52.22 36.13
CA SER A 86 -38.09 -51.32 35.31
C SER A 86 -36.68 -51.85 35.04
N LYS A 87 -36.09 -51.51 33.88
CA LYS A 87 -34.68 -51.84 33.56
C LYS A 87 -33.69 -51.45 34.65
N THR A 88 -33.92 -50.31 35.31
CA THR A 88 -33.03 -49.84 36.39
C THR A 88 -33.12 -50.75 37.59
N SER A 89 -34.35 -51.16 37.96
CA SER A 89 -34.58 -52.10 39.06
C SER A 89 -34.03 -53.49 38.75
N TRP A 90 -34.23 -54.01 37.54
CA TRP A 90 -33.61 -55.26 37.06
C TRP A 90 -32.09 -55.21 37.20
N LYS A 91 -31.47 -54.18 36.61
CA LYS A 91 -30.01 -54.01 36.63
C LYS A 91 -29.46 -53.98 38.05
N ASN A 92 -30.06 -53.17 38.92
CA ASN A 92 -29.56 -53.00 40.28
C ASN A 92 -29.73 -54.30 41.08
N TYR A 93 -30.90 -54.96 40.97
CA TYR A 93 -31.17 -56.24 41.64
C TYR A 93 -30.13 -57.30 41.30
N TRP A 94 -29.89 -57.53 40.00
CA TRP A 94 -28.95 -58.57 39.60
C TRP A 94 -27.50 -58.20 39.90
N ARG A 95 -27.09 -56.93 39.74
CA ARG A 95 -25.72 -56.52 40.11
C ARG A 95 -25.45 -56.72 41.59
N GLU A 96 -26.40 -56.37 42.45
CA GLU A 96 -26.31 -56.58 43.89
C GLU A 96 -26.21 -58.07 44.22
N ARG A 97 -27.13 -58.89 43.69
CA ARG A 97 -27.15 -60.34 43.97
C ARG A 97 -25.93 -61.08 43.43
N ILE A 98 -25.45 -60.72 42.25
CA ILE A 98 -24.22 -61.29 41.69
C ILE A 98 -23.02 -60.87 42.55
N ALA A 99 -22.90 -59.59 42.92
CA ALA A 99 -21.77 -59.12 43.73
C ALA A 99 -21.71 -59.76 45.13
N VAL A 100 -22.85 -59.97 45.78
CA VAL A 100 -22.90 -60.55 47.13
C VAL A 100 -22.62 -62.06 47.13
N ASN A 101 -23.00 -62.79 46.08
CA ASN A 101 -22.83 -64.25 46.01
C ASN A 101 -21.49 -64.69 45.40
N HIS A 102 -20.60 -63.76 45.04
CA HIS A 102 -19.31 -64.09 44.44
C HIS A 102 -18.19 -63.30 45.11
N ASN A 103 -17.12 -63.99 45.47
CA ASN A 103 -15.87 -63.33 45.86
C ASN A 103 -15.30 -62.59 44.66
N SER A 104 -14.46 -61.58 44.91
CA SER A 104 -13.89 -60.64 43.94
C SER A 104 -12.97 -61.24 42.86
N ASP A 105 -13.01 -62.56 42.63
CA ASP A 105 -12.05 -63.32 41.83
C ASP A 105 -12.67 -63.89 40.54
N ILE A 106 -13.57 -63.13 39.89
CA ILE A 106 -14.00 -63.44 38.52
C ILE A 106 -12.87 -63.00 37.59
N GLN A 107 -12.04 -63.94 37.13
CA GLN A 107 -10.90 -63.61 36.25
C GLN A 107 -11.22 -63.71 34.75
N ASP A 108 -12.26 -64.45 34.36
CA ASP A 108 -12.63 -64.58 32.94
C ASP A 108 -13.40 -63.34 32.45
N LYS A 109 -12.71 -62.50 31.68
CA LYS A 109 -13.27 -61.32 31.03
C LYS A 109 -14.53 -61.61 30.22
N LYS A 110 -14.62 -62.75 29.52
CA LYS A 110 -15.82 -63.09 28.72
C LYS A 110 -17.04 -63.32 29.61
N VAL A 111 -16.84 -63.94 30.77
CA VAL A 111 -17.90 -64.15 31.76
C VAL A 111 -18.31 -62.81 32.38
N ILE A 112 -17.35 -61.94 32.71
CA ILE A 112 -17.63 -60.58 33.20
C ILE A 112 -18.44 -59.78 32.18
N ASP A 113 -18.03 -59.80 30.91
CA ASP A 113 -18.73 -59.09 29.83
C ASP A 113 -20.16 -59.64 29.65
N ALA A 114 -20.34 -60.95 29.72
CA ALA A 114 -21.66 -61.59 29.64
C ALA A 114 -22.56 -61.28 30.85
N LEU A 115 -22.02 -61.24 32.07
CA LEU A 115 -22.75 -60.81 33.28
C LEU A 115 -23.15 -59.32 33.18
N ASN A 116 -22.23 -58.46 32.73
CA ASN A 116 -22.52 -57.05 32.50
C ASN A 116 -23.60 -56.87 31.43
N TYR A 117 -23.56 -57.68 30.37
CA TYR A 117 -24.60 -57.68 29.34
C TYR A 117 -25.94 -58.14 29.91
N PHE A 118 -25.97 -59.25 30.66
CA PHE A 118 -27.17 -59.77 31.32
C PHE A 118 -27.84 -58.73 32.25
N THR A 119 -27.06 -57.97 33.01
CA THR A 119 -27.64 -56.93 33.87
C THR A 119 -28.14 -55.69 33.12
N THR A 120 -27.79 -55.53 31.83
CA THR A 120 -28.05 -54.29 31.07
C THR A 120 -28.78 -54.47 29.73
N PHE A 121 -29.08 -55.69 29.29
CA PHE A 121 -29.75 -55.95 28.00
C PHE A 121 -31.18 -55.38 27.96
N VAL A 122 -31.83 -55.26 29.12
CA VAL A 122 -33.18 -54.73 29.24
C VAL A 122 -33.18 -53.24 28.90
N ARG A 123 -33.87 -52.86 27.81
CA ARG A 123 -33.91 -51.47 27.34
C ARG A 123 -35.24 -50.76 27.63
N GLY A 124 -36.32 -51.52 27.80
CA GLY A 124 -37.63 -51.08 28.27
C GLY A 124 -37.91 -51.51 29.72
N ASP A 125 -39.18 -51.72 30.04
CA ASP A 125 -39.59 -52.33 31.30
C ASP A 125 -40.10 -53.74 31.02
N PHE A 126 -39.85 -54.64 31.97
CA PHE A 126 -40.51 -55.94 31.99
C PHE A 126 -41.98 -55.76 32.38
N GLU A 127 -42.83 -56.52 31.71
CA GLU A 127 -44.26 -56.63 31.99
C GLU A 127 -44.57 -58.03 32.53
N ARG A 128 -45.72 -58.17 33.17
CA ARG A 128 -46.22 -59.48 33.62
C ARG A 128 -46.27 -60.44 32.42
N GLY A 129 -45.79 -61.67 32.62
CA GLY A 129 -45.72 -62.72 31.61
C GLY A 129 -44.42 -62.74 30.81
N ASP A 130 -43.60 -61.68 30.85
CA ASP A 130 -42.27 -61.73 30.22
C ASP A 130 -41.42 -62.84 30.88
N GLU A 131 -40.67 -63.57 30.06
CA GLU A 131 -39.89 -64.72 30.47
C GLU A 131 -38.41 -64.54 30.16
N VAL A 132 -37.57 -64.83 31.15
CA VAL A 132 -36.13 -64.97 30.96
C VAL A 132 -35.73 -66.42 31.20
N VAL A 133 -35.16 -67.05 30.17
CA VAL A 133 -34.63 -68.42 30.25
C VAL A 133 -33.12 -68.37 30.17
N ILE A 134 -32.46 -69.03 31.11
CA ILE A 134 -31.01 -69.23 31.12
C ILE A 134 -30.81 -70.73 31.01
N GLU A 135 -30.23 -71.21 29.91
CA GLU A 135 -30.00 -72.62 29.66
C GLU A 135 -28.50 -72.90 29.56
N TYR A 136 -28.02 -73.89 30.30
CA TYR A 136 -26.72 -74.50 30.06
C TYR A 136 -26.95 -75.82 29.35
N LYS A 137 -26.48 -75.90 28.11
CA LYS A 137 -26.63 -77.08 27.24
C LYS A 137 -25.46 -77.19 26.28
N ALA A 138 -24.97 -78.42 26.05
CA ALA A 138 -23.87 -78.69 25.11
C ALA A 138 -22.63 -77.79 25.33
N ASN A 139 -22.26 -77.58 26.59
CA ASN A 139 -21.13 -76.72 27.01
C ASN A 139 -21.27 -75.23 26.62
N GLU A 140 -22.50 -74.75 26.43
CA GLU A 140 -22.81 -73.34 26.18
C GLU A 140 -23.90 -72.87 27.15
N THR A 141 -23.71 -71.68 27.74
CA THR A 141 -24.76 -70.96 28.46
C THR A 141 -25.45 -69.98 27.51
N ARG A 142 -26.75 -70.13 27.29
CA ARG A 142 -27.58 -69.26 26.44
C ARG A 142 -28.67 -68.59 27.27
N ILE A 143 -28.89 -67.31 27.03
CA ILE A 143 -29.91 -66.50 27.71
C ILE A 143 -30.92 -66.03 26.69
N PHE A 144 -32.20 -66.23 26.98
CA PHE A 144 -33.31 -65.82 26.14
C PHE A 144 -34.23 -64.85 26.90
N LEU A 145 -34.82 -63.92 26.15
CA LEU A 145 -35.93 -63.08 26.58
C LEU A 145 -37.10 -63.35 25.64
N ASN A 146 -38.18 -63.94 26.14
CA ASN A 146 -39.35 -64.31 25.34
C ASN A 146 -38.93 -65.07 24.05
N ASP A 147 -38.20 -66.18 24.15
CA ASP A 147 -37.61 -66.94 23.02
C ASP A 147 -36.50 -66.23 22.21
N ALA A 148 -36.30 -64.92 22.34
CA ALA A 148 -35.25 -64.20 21.62
C ALA A 148 -33.88 -64.37 22.32
N LEU A 149 -32.89 -64.91 21.61
CA LEU A 149 -31.53 -65.09 22.14
C LEU A 149 -30.90 -63.72 22.46
N VAL A 150 -30.67 -63.47 23.75
CA VAL A 150 -30.06 -62.27 24.30
C VAL A 150 -28.55 -62.33 24.16
N THR A 151 -27.94 -63.36 24.72
CA THR A 151 -26.49 -63.57 24.72
C THR A 151 -26.18 -65.05 24.89
N SER A 152 -24.99 -65.46 24.48
CA SER A 152 -24.42 -66.75 24.85
C SER A 152 -22.99 -66.60 25.34
N SER A 153 -22.53 -67.59 26.12
CA SER A 153 -21.18 -67.68 26.65
C SER A 153 -20.75 -69.13 26.70
N SER A 154 -19.51 -69.41 26.31
CA SER A 154 -18.95 -70.76 26.36
C SER A 154 -18.77 -71.22 27.81
N GLY A 155 -19.14 -72.46 28.10
CA GLY A 155 -18.98 -73.08 29.40
C GLY A 155 -20.10 -72.79 30.40
N VAL A 156 -20.02 -73.46 31.54
CA VAL A 156 -21.03 -73.43 32.62
C VAL A 156 -20.89 -72.21 33.54
N SER A 157 -19.76 -71.51 33.49
CA SER A 157 -19.43 -70.44 34.44
C SER A 157 -20.52 -69.39 34.53
N LEU A 158 -20.95 -68.79 33.41
CA LEU A 158 -22.02 -67.78 33.39
C LEU A 158 -23.31 -68.30 34.04
N PHE A 159 -23.72 -69.53 33.71
CA PHE A 159 -24.89 -70.16 34.30
C PHE A 159 -24.74 -70.29 35.81
N ASN A 160 -23.61 -70.82 36.28
CA ASN A 160 -23.34 -70.99 37.71
C ASN A 160 -23.28 -69.65 38.46
N TYR A 161 -22.73 -68.60 37.85
CA TYR A 161 -22.75 -67.25 38.42
C TYR A 161 -24.19 -66.77 38.65
N LEU A 162 -25.11 -67.04 37.72
CA LEU A 162 -26.51 -66.65 37.86
C LEU A 162 -27.26 -67.59 38.81
N LEU A 163 -27.02 -68.90 38.74
CA LEU A 163 -27.67 -69.89 39.60
C LEU A 163 -27.26 -69.75 41.07
N ARG A 164 -26.02 -69.38 41.36
CA ARG A 164 -25.57 -69.14 42.73
C ARG A 164 -26.35 -68.01 43.42
N THR A 165 -26.96 -67.08 42.66
CA THR A 165 -27.86 -66.08 43.24
C THR A 165 -29.16 -66.66 43.80
N TRP A 166 -29.52 -67.90 43.42
CA TRP A 166 -30.72 -68.60 43.88
C TRP A 166 -30.44 -69.64 44.96
N ILE A 167 -29.36 -70.41 44.81
CA ILE A 167 -29.05 -71.56 45.67
C ILE A 167 -27.74 -71.43 46.46
N GLY A 168 -27.01 -70.33 46.27
CA GLY A 168 -25.78 -70.02 47.00
C GLY A 168 -26.01 -69.48 48.41
N ASP A 169 -25.00 -68.78 48.92
CA ASP A 169 -24.91 -68.35 50.32
C ASP A 169 -25.92 -67.25 50.67
N VAL A 170 -26.23 -66.36 49.72
CA VAL A 170 -27.16 -65.25 49.92
C VAL A 170 -28.29 -65.30 48.87
N PRO A 171 -29.23 -66.26 49.00
CA PRO A 171 -30.37 -66.41 48.11
C PRO A 171 -31.39 -65.26 48.29
N PRO A 172 -32.44 -65.17 47.45
CA PRO A 172 -33.47 -64.14 47.60
C PRO A 172 -34.18 -64.22 48.96
N SER A 173 -34.47 -65.44 49.42
CA SER A 173 -34.87 -65.78 50.79
C SER A 173 -34.52 -67.24 51.08
N LEU A 174 -34.49 -67.63 52.38
CA LEU A 174 -34.29 -69.04 52.75
C LEU A 174 -35.43 -69.95 52.26
N ALA A 175 -36.66 -69.46 52.28
CA ALA A 175 -37.83 -70.16 51.75
C ALA A 175 -37.74 -70.35 50.23
N PHE A 176 -37.26 -69.34 49.51
CA PHE A 176 -36.99 -69.44 48.07
C PHE A 176 -35.97 -70.53 47.78
N ARG A 177 -34.80 -70.50 48.45
CA ARG A 177 -33.76 -71.52 48.28
C ARG A 177 -34.27 -72.93 48.58
N LYS A 178 -35.01 -73.11 49.68
CA LYS A 178 -35.59 -74.41 50.06
C LYS A 178 -36.53 -74.93 48.97
N SER A 179 -37.43 -74.09 48.46
CA SER A 179 -38.43 -74.49 47.46
C SER A 179 -37.80 -74.76 46.08
N ILE A 180 -36.70 -74.09 45.74
CA ILE A 180 -35.91 -74.37 44.53
C ILE A 180 -35.13 -75.70 44.62
N LEU A 181 -34.66 -76.08 45.82
CA LEU A 181 -33.88 -77.32 46.01
C LEU A 181 -34.75 -78.55 46.32
N GLN A 182 -35.89 -78.37 46.99
CA GLN A 182 -36.72 -79.45 47.52
C GLN A 182 -38.18 -79.28 47.05
N GLY A 183 -38.38 -78.98 45.77
CA GLY A 183 -39.65 -78.54 45.20
C GLY A 183 -40.85 -79.38 45.61
N SER A 184 -40.79 -80.70 45.42
CA SER A 184 -41.89 -81.62 45.73
C SER A 184 -42.29 -81.67 47.22
N ASN A 185 -41.45 -81.14 48.11
CA ASN A 185 -41.68 -81.12 49.56
C ASN A 185 -42.08 -79.72 50.08
N SER A 186 -42.28 -78.75 49.18
CA SER A 186 -42.77 -77.40 49.54
C SER A 186 -44.29 -77.36 49.59
N SER A 187 -44.85 -76.66 50.57
CA SER A 187 -46.31 -76.45 50.67
C SER A 187 -46.88 -75.56 49.56
N THR A 188 -46.04 -74.82 48.84
CA THR A 188 -46.44 -73.93 47.72
C THR A 188 -46.16 -74.55 46.35
N TRP A 189 -45.72 -75.81 46.30
CA TRP A 189 -45.24 -76.46 45.08
C TRP A 189 -46.23 -76.43 43.92
N ASP A 190 -47.49 -76.79 44.18
CA ASP A 190 -48.51 -76.88 43.13
C ASP A 190 -48.80 -75.50 42.53
N ASP A 191 -49.00 -74.47 43.36
CA ASP A 191 -49.23 -73.08 42.93
C ASP A 191 -48.02 -72.52 42.14
N ASP A 192 -46.80 -72.72 42.66
CA ASP A 192 -45.57 -72.22 42.05
C ASP A 192 -45.32 -72.89 40.69
N ARG A 193 -45.56 -74.20 40.60
CA ARG A 193 -45.44 -75.00 39.38
C ARG A 193 -46.51 -74.62 38.36
N GLU A 194 -47.76 -74.45 38.78
CA GLU A 194 -48.85 -74.04 37.89
C GLU A 194 -48.56 -72.66 37.28
N MET A 195 -48.07 -71.70 38.07
CA MET A 195 -47.68 -70.39 37.54
C MET A 195 -46.54 -70.46 36.51
N LEU A 196 -45.55 -71.36 36.68
CA LEU A 196 -44.45 -71.51 35.71
C LEU A 196 -44.89 -72.14 34.39
N ILE A 197 -45.88 -73.03 34.42
CA ILE A 197 -46.33 -73.78 33.24
C ILE A 197 -47.50 -73.08 32.53
N GLY A 198 -48.39 -72.44 33.30
CA GLY A 198 -49.64 -71.86 32.84
C GLY A 198 -49.64 -70.34 32.69
N TYR A 199 -48.48 -69.68 32.69
CA TYR A 199 -48.42 -68.22 32.55
C TYR A 199 -48.92 -67.75 31.18
N ASP A 200 -49.55 -66.57 31.15
CA ASP A 200 -49.96 -65.91 29.93
C ASP A 200 -48.73 -65.31 29.22
N TYR A 201 -48.20 -66.05 28.25
CA TYR A 201 -47.04 -65.62 27.47
C TYR A 201 -47.42 -64.47 26.53
N PRO A 202 -46.82 -63.27 26.66
CA PRO A 202 -47.20 -62.11 25.88
C PRO A 202 -46.72 -62.25 24.42
N VAL A 203 -47.59 -62.75 23.54
CA VAL A 203 -47.30 -63.01 22.12
C VAL A 203 -46.78 -61.76 21.39
N ASN A 204 -47.33 -60.58 21.71
CA ASN A 204 -46.89 -59.29 21.17
C ASN A 204 -45.47 -58.88 21.60
N ARG A 205 -44.89 -59.53 22.62
CA ARG A 205 -43.57 -59.23 23.16
C ARG A 205 -42.54 -60.34 22.89
N LYS A 206 -42.89 -61.36 22.10
CA LYS A 206 -41.98 -62.45 21.71
C LYS A 206 -40.65 -61.94 21.14
N ASN A 207 -40.66 -60.91 20.31
CA ASN A 207 -39.43 -60.38 19.70
C ASN A 207 -38.92 -59.07 20.32
N ILE A 208 -39.37 -58.72 21.54
CA ILE A 208 -39.11 -57.41 22.15
C ILE A 208 -37.62 -57.09 22.27
N TYR A 209 -36.77 -58.08 22.55
CA TYR A 209 -35.33 -57.89 22.60
C TYR A 209 -34.75 -57.44 21.25
N ASN A 210 -35.20 -58.06 20.15
CA ASN A 210 -34.74 -57.70 18.81
C ASN A 210 -35.24 -56.31 18.39
N GLU A 211 -36.45 -55.93 18.81
CA GLU A 211 -36.97 -54.57 18.64
C GLU A 211 -36.14 -53.54 19.41
N TRP A 212 -35.80 -53.82 20.67
CA TRP A 212 -34.89 -52.98 21.44
C TRP A 212 -33.52 -52.89 20.77
N LYS A 213 -32.94 -54.02 20.37
CA LYS A 213 -31.63 -54.07 19.72
C LYS A 213 -31.58 -53.21 18.45
N SER A 214 -32.57 -53.36 17.57
CA SER A 214 -32.66 -52.59 16.31
C SER A 214 -32.89 -51.10 16.58
N LYS A 215 -33.83 -50.74 17.46
CA LYS A 215 -34.11 -49.34 17.84
C LYS A 215 -32.88 -48.64 18.41
N TYR A 216 -32.15 -49.30 19.31
CA TYR A 216 -30.96 -48.71 19.93
C TYR A 216 -29.78 -48.65 18.96
N ALA A 217 -29.64 -49.61 18.04
CA ALA A 217 -28.67 -49.54 16.95
C ALA A 217 -28.95 -48.34 16.04
N GLN A 218 -30.21 -48.12 15.65
CA GLN A 218 -30.62 -46.97 14.83
C GLN A 218 -30.38 -45.64 15.56
N LEU A 219 -30.73 -45.55 16.85
CA LEU A 219 -30.45 -44.35 17.66
C LEU A 219 -28.95 -44.06 17.75
N ALA A 220 -28.11 -45.09 17.90
CA ALA A 220 -26.66 -44.93 17.91
C ALA A 220 -26.13 -44.44 16.55
N GLN A 221 -26.63 -44.98 15.44
CA GLN A 221 -26.28 -44.54 14.09
C GLN A 221 -26.71 -43.09 13.84
N ASN A 222 -27.95 -42.73 14.22
CA ASN A 222 -28.45 -41.36 14.09
C ASN A 222 -27.62 -40.38 14.92
N LYS A 223 -27.23 -40.74 16.14
CA LYS A 223 -26.33 -39.92 16.97
C LYS A 223 -24.96 -39.74 16.33
N LYS A 224 -24.37 -40.79 15.74
CA LYS A 224 -23.09 -40.70 15.02
C LYS A 224 -23.22 -39.78 13.80
N ALA A 225 -24.23 -39.98 12.96
CA ALA A 225 -24.49 -39.15 11.79
C ALA A 225 -24.74 -37.68 12.16
N ALA A 226 -25.49 -37.41 13.23
CA ALA A 226 -25.71 -36.05 13.74
C ALA A 226 -24.41 -35.41 14.25
N ALA A 227 -23.56 -36.17 14.95
CA ALA A 227 -22.26 -35.70 15.41
C ALA A 227 -21.31 -35.37 14.24
N GLU A 228 -21.29 -36.19 13.19
CA GLU A 228 -20.52 -35.94 11.97
C GLU A 228 -21.03 -34.70 11.22
N LYS A 229 -22.35 -34.57 11.04
CA LYS A 229 -22.96 -33.37 10.45
C LYS A 229 -22.60 -32.11 11.24
N ARG A 230 -22.64 -32.17 12.58
CA ARG A 230 -22.24 -31.05 13.44
C ARG A 230 -20.76 -30.71 13.29
N LYS A 231 -19.87 -31.71 13.26
CA LYS A 231 -18.44 -31.50 13.02
C LYS A 231 -18.19 -30.85 11.66
N ALA A 232 -18.85 -31.33 10.61
CA ALA A 232 -18.76 -30.76 9.27
C ALA A 232 -19.25 -29.31 9.21
N LEU A 233 -20.37 -28.98 9.90
CA LEU A 233 -20.88 -27.62 9.98
C LEU A 233 -19.90 -26.67 10.68
N ILE A 234 -19.31 -27.11 11.81
CA ILE A 234 -18.29 -26.33 12.54
C ILE A 234 -17.07 -26.10 11.66
N ALA A 235 -16.56 -27.13 10.99
CA ALA A 235 -15.42 -27.01 10.08
C ALA A 235 -15.71 -26.06 8.91
N LYS A 236 -16.90 -26.13 8.31
CA LYS A 236 -17.33 -25.21 7.25
C LYS A 236 -17.35 -23.76 7.73
N ARG A 237 -17.91 -23.51 8.91
CA ARG A 237 -17.97 -22.16 9.50
C ARG A 237 -16.57 -21.62 9.83
N GLN A 238 -15.69 -22.46 10.35
CA GLN A 238 -14.30 -22.08 10.62
C GLN A 238 -13.55 -21.74 9.32
N ALA A 239 -13.72 -22.56 8.27
CA ALA A 239 -13.11 -22.29 6.97
C ALA A 239 -13.61 -20.97 6.36
N GLU A 240 -14.90 -20.66 6.50
CA GLU A 240 -15.49 -19.39 6.06
C GLU A 240 -14.89 -18.19 6.80
N ILE A 241 -14.79 -18.27 8.13
CA ILE A 241 -14.17 -17.21 8.95
C ILE A 241 -12.70 -17.00 8.57
N ILE A 242 -11.94 -18.07 8.36
CA ILE A 242 -10.53 -18.00 7.94
C ILE A 242 -10.42 -17.37 6.55
N ALA A 243 -11.28 -17.75 5.61
CA ALA A 243 -11.29 -17.19 4.26
C ALA A 243 -11.64 -15.70 4.27
N GLU A 244 -12.62 -15.28 5.07
CA GLU A 244 -12.98 -13.87 5.22
C GLU A 244 -11.85 -13.05 5.82
N ARG A 245 -11.18 -13.56 6.87
CA ARG A 245 -10.02 -12.90 7.47
C ARG A 245 -8.89 -12.70 6.46
N LYS A 246 -8.54 -13.74 5.69
CA LYS A 246 -7.54 -13.63 4.61
C LYS A 246 -7.93 -12.59 3.56
N ARG A 247 -9.21 -12.54 3.15
CA ARG A 247 -9.70 -11.52 2.21
C ARG A 247 -9.55 -10.11 2.76
N ARG A 248 -9.89 -9.89 4.04
CA ARG A 248 -9.72 -8.59 4.71
C ARG A 248 -8.25 -8.18 4.82
N GLU A 249 -7.36 -9.11 5.18
CA GLU A 249 -5.92 -8.86 5.26
C GLU A 249 -5.33 -8.48 3.88
N MET A 250 -5.70 -9.21 2.82
CA MET A 250 -5.27 -8.87 1.45
C MET A 250 -5.81 -7.51 0.98
N ALA A 251 -7.07 -7.19 1.28
CA ALA A 251 -7.66 -5.89 0.94
C ALA A 251 -6.93 -4.74 1.67
N LEU A 252 -6.62 -4.92 2.96
CA LEU A 252 -5.88 -3.95 3.75
C LEU A 252 -4.45 -3.75 3.20
N GLN A 253 -3.77 -4.83 2.82
CA GLN A 253 -2.44 -4.76 2.24
C GLN A 253 -2.43 -4.03 0.89
N LYS A 254 -3.42 -4.30 0.04
CA LYS A 254 -3.60 -3.61 -1.24
C LYS A 254 -3.86 -2.10 -1.03
N ALA A 255 -4.75 -1.75 -0.09
CA ALA A 255 -5.03 -0.36 0.23
C ALA A 255 -3.80 0.38 0.75
N LYS A 256 -2.99 -0.26 1.62
CA LYS A 256 -1.71 0.30 2.09
C LYS A 256 -0.75 0.57 0.94
N LEU A 257 -0.57 -0.39 0.04
CA LEU A 257 0.31 -0.23 -1.13
C LEU A 257 -0.15 0.89 -2.05
N GLU A 258 -1.46 1.03 -2.28
CA GLU A 258 -2.03 2.13 -3.06
C GLU A 258 -1.80 3.48 -2.38
N THR A 259 -1.98 3.56 -1.06
CA THR A 259 -1.72 4.79 -0.30
C THR A 259 -0.24 5.18 -0.34
N GLU A 260 0.68 4.23 -0.23
CA GLU A 260 2.13 4.46 -0.32
C GLU A 260 2.52 4.94 -1.72
N LYS A 261 1.97 4.33 -2.77
CA LYS A 261 2.18 4.77 -4.16
C LYS A 261 1.68 6.20 -4.38
N LEU A 262 0.50 6.55 -3.85
CA LEU A 262 -0.05 7.90 -3.93
C LEU A 262 0.82 8.91 -3.16
N GLN A 263 1.29 8.55 -1.97
CA GLN A 263 2.19 9.39 -1.18
C GLN A 263 3.53 9.62 -1.89
N LEU A 264 4.10 8.57 -2.49
CA LEU A 264 5.35 8.68 -3.27
C LEU A 264 5.16 9.51 -4.55
N ALA A 265 4.02 9.37 -5.24
CA ALA A 265 3.71 10.20 -6.40
C ALA A 265 3.57 11.68 -6.00
N LEU A 266 2.88 11.95 -4.89
CA LEU A 266 2.71 13.30 -4.36
C LEU A 266 4.04 13.90 -3.87
N SER A 267 4.91 13.11 -3.23
CA SER A 267 6.23 13.59 -2.79
C SER A 267 7.12 13.93 -3.98
N LYS A 268 7.17 13.08 -5.01
CA LYS A 268 7.90 13.36 -6.26
C LYS A 268 7.37 14.60 -6.98
N GLN A 269 6.05 14.78 -7.02
CA GLN A 269 5.44 15.97 -7.61
C GLN A 269 5.83 17.25 -6.85
N LYS A 270 5.77 17.22 -5.51
CA LYS A 270 6.19 18.35 -4.67
C LYS A 270 7.68 18.66 -4.81
N GLU A 271 8.53 17.64 -4.95
CA GLU A 271 9.98 17.80 -5.15
C GLU A 271 10.29 18.41 -6.52
N SER A 272 9.60 17.96 -7.58
CA SER A 272 9.69 18.58 -8.91
C SER A 272 9.28 20.05 -8.86
N GLN A 273 8.13 20.37 -8.25
CA GLN A 273 7.65 21.75 -8.12
C GLN A 273 8.64 22.63 -7.34
N ARG A 274 9.21 22.13 -6.24
CA ARG A 274 10.24 22.86 -5.48
C ARG A 274 11.49 23.12 -6.31
N SER A 275 11.96 22.13 -7.07
CA SER A 275 13.13 22.27 -7.97
C SER A 275 12.87 23.32 -9.06
N ASP A 276 11.68 23.31 -9.66
CA ASP A 276 11.28 24.29 -10.69
C ASP A 276 11.15 25.71 -10.10
N GLU A 277 10.56 25.85 -8.91
CA GLU A 277 10.49 27.13 -8.18
C GLU A 277 11.88 27.67 -7.82
N GLU A 278 12.79 26.82 -7.38
CA GLU A 278 14.17 27.21 -7.04
C GLU A 278 14.96 27.65 -8.27
N ARG A 279 14.83 26.92 -9.40
CA ARG A 279 15.40 27.34 -10.70
C ARG A 279 14.86 28.70 -11.13
N LEU A 280 13.55 28.93 -11.00
CA LEU A 280 12.94 30.20 -11.37
C LEU A 280 13.43 31.36 -10.48
N LYS A 281 13.63 31.12 -9.17
CA LYS A 281 14.21 32.11 -8.26
C LYS A 281 15.65 32.46 -8.64
N ILE A 282 16.48 31.45 -8.91
CA ILE A 282 17.88 31.65 -9.34
C ILE A 282 17.95 32.45 -10.64
N GLU A 283 17.12 32.12 -11.63
CA GLU A 283 17.10 32.82 -12.92
C GLU A 283 16.64 34.28 -12.75
N ARG A 284 15.59 34.53 -11.95
CA ARG A 284 15.12 35.89 -11.65
C ARG A 284 16.20 36.74 -10.97
N GLU A 285 16.94 36.18 -10.02
CA GLU A 285 18.01 36.91 -9.34
C GLU A 285 19.18 37.20 -10.30
N LYS A 286 19.58 36.23 -11.15
CA LYS A 286 20.57 36.47 -12.21
C LYS A 286 20.15 37.60 -13.15
N GLN A 287 18.90 37.59 -13.62
CA GLN A 287 18.37 38.66 -14.48
C GLN A 287 18.38 40.01 -13.77
N ARG A 288 18.02 40.05 -12.48
CA ARG A 288 18.08 41.27 -11.67
C ARG A 288 19.51 41.81 -11.55
N GLN A 289 20.49 40.94 -11.31
CA GLN A 289 21.90 41.33 -11.23
C GLN A 289 22.43 41.84 -12.57
N ILE A 290 22.10 41.16 -13.67
CA ILE A 290 22.45 41.61 -15.04
C ILE A 290 21.85 42.99 -15.31
N LYS A 291 20.56 43.19 -15.00
CA LYS A 291 19.89 44.49 -15.21
C LYS A 291 20.48 45.59 -14.34
N LEU A 292 20.86 45.28 -13.10
CA LEU A 292 21.53 46.23 -12.21
C LEU A 292 22.93 46.60 -12.73
N GLN A 293 23.68 45.62 -13.22
CA GLN A 293 24.99 45.82 -13.83
C GLN A 293 24.89 46.69 -15.08
N GLN A 294 23.93 46.39 -15.96
CA GLN A 294 23.64 47.19 -17.17
C GLN A 294 23.27 48.64 -16.83
N ARG A 295 22.48 48.87 -15.77
CA ARG A 295 22.13 50.21 -15.29
C ARG A 295 23.37 50.99 -14.85
N LYS A 296 24.25 50.37 -14.05
CA LYS A 296 25.50 51.00 -13.60
C LYS A 296 26.41 51.34 -14.77
N GLU A 297 26.58 50.41 -15.71
CA GLU A 297 27.38 50.62 -16.91
C GLU A 297 26.82 51.75 -17.79
N ALA A 298 25.49 51.86 -17.90
CA ALA A 298 24.84 52.95 -18.61
C ALA A 298 25.04 54.31 -17.94
N GLU A 299 24.93 54.39 -16.61
CA GLU A 299 25.18 55.62 -15.85
C GLU A 299 26.62 56.11 -16.02
N ILE A 300 27.60 55.20 -15.98
CA ILE A 300 29.02 55.52 -16.22
C ILE A 300 29.20 56.07 -17.63
N TYR A 301 28.65 55.39 -18.65
CA TYR A 301 28.73 55.84 -20.04
C TYR A 301 28.14 57.25 -20.23
N TYR A 302 26.96 57.54 -19.67
CA TYR A 302 26.34 58.87 -19.81
C TYR A 302 27.16 59.97 -19.14
N LYS A 303 27.75 59.70 -17.97
CA LYS A 303 28.64 60.63 -17.29
C LYS A 303 29.86 60.96 -18.14
N ASP A 304 30.53 59.93 -18.63
CA ASP A 304 31.77 60.07 -19.40
C ASP A 304 31.51 60.76 -20.75
N SER A 305 30.38 60.43 -21.39
CA SER A 305 29.93 61.10 -22.62
C SER A 305 29.68 62.58 -22.40
N LEU A 306 28.96 62.93 -21.32
CA LEU A 306 28.70 64.32 -20.96
C LEU A 306 30.00 65.09 -20.65
N GLN A 307 30.94 64.47 -19.92
CA GLN A 307 32.24 65.05 -19.62
C GLN A 307 33.03 65.31 -20.90
N TRP A 308 33.11 64.32 -21.80
CA TRP A 308 33.80 64.43 -23.08
C TRP A 308 33.22 65.56 -23.95
N GLN A 309 31.89 65.65 -24.06
CA GLN A 309 31.22 66.70 -24.83
C GLN A 309 31.54 68.10 -24.29
N ILE A 310 31.45 68.27 -22.97
CA ILE A 310 31.76 69.56 -22.33
C ILE A 310 33.23 69.91 -22.51
N GLN A 311 34.13 68.95 -22.30
CA GLN A 311 35.58 69.12 -22.48
C GLN A 311 35.92 69.56 -23.92
N LYS A 312 35.32 68.92 -24.93
CA LYS A 312 35.45 69.28 -26.36
C LYS A 312 34.95 70.71 -26.61
N LEU A 313 33.78 71.08 -26.11
CA LEU A 313 33.21 72.42 -26.29
C LEU A 313 34.00 73.51 -25.56
N VAL A 314 34.52 73.22 -24.37
CA VAL A 314 35.37 74.15 -23.61
C VAL A 314 36.63 74.46 -24.40
N LYS A 315 37.29 73.44 -24.97
CA LYS A 315 38.45 73.65 -25.87
C LYS A 315 38.13 74.61 -27.02
N LYS A 316 36.91 74.55 -27.58
CA LYS A 316 36.44 75.43 -28.67
C LYS A 316 36.07 76.84 -28.23
N PHE A 317 35.55 77.00 -27.00
CA PHE A 317 35.05 78.29 -26.51
C PHE A 317 36.03 79.09 -25.68
N VAL A 318 37.11 78.50 -25.18
CA VAL A 318 38.16 79.25 -24.47
C VAL A 318 38.99 80.02 -25.48
N SER A 319 39.11 81.34 -25.26
CA SER A 319 40.02 82.19 -26.01
C SER A 319 41.22 82.54 -25.14
N TYR A 320 42.44 82.38 -25.64
CA TYR A 320 43.65 82.75 -24.89
C TYR A 320 43.70 84.28 -24.76
N PRO A 321 43.53 84.85 -23.54
CA PRO A 321 43.45 86.29 -23.38
C PRO A 321 44.74 87.01 -23.79
N LEU A 322 44.62 88.16 -24.47
CA LEU A 322 45.77 88.94 -24.95
C LEU A 322 46.70 89.41 -23.82
N TRP A 323 46.16 89.70 -22.64
CA TRP A 323 46.96 90.08 -21.48
C TRP A 323 47.83 88.91 -21.01
N ALA A 324 47.28 87.70 -20.92
CA ALA A 324 48.02 86.53 -20.49
C ALA A 324 49.18 86.22 -21.45
N LYS A 325 48.98 86.40 -22.76
CA LYS A 325 50.07 86.31 -23.75
C LYS A 325 51.15 87.38 -23.57
N LYS A 326 50.77 88.61 -23.26
CA LYS A 326 51.72 89.74 -23.07
C LYS A 326 52.55 89.61 -21.78
N PHE A 327 51.99 88.98 -20.75
CA PHE A 327 52.61 88.82 -19.43
C PHE A 327 53.19 87.42 -19.19
N GLY A 328 53.13 86.53 -20.19
CA GLY A 328 53.72 85.19 -20.10
C GLY A 328 52.97 84.21 -19.18
N GLU A 329 51.68 84.42 -18.97
CA GLU A 329 50.87 83.67 -18.01
C GLU A 329 50.35 82.36 -18.61
N GLU A 330 50.82 81.24 -18.09
CA GLU A 330 50.48 79.88 -18.50
C GLU A 330 49.97 79.04 -17.33
N GLY A 331 49.29 77.94 -17.64
CA GLY A 331 48.93 76.95 -16.63
C GLY A 331 47.70 76.11 -16.96
N LEU A 332 47.56 75.01 -16.22
CA LEU A 332 46.43 74.09 -16.32
C LEU A 332 45.30 74.53 -15.41
N VAL A 333 44.15 74.91 -15.97
CA VAL A 333 42.93 75.15 -15.21
C VAL A 333 42.11 73.86 -15.16
N SER A 334 42.01 73.24 -13.98
CA SER A 334 41.16 72.09 -13.70
C SER A 334 39.99 72.50 -12.82
N VAL A 335 38.77 72.25 -13.27
CA VAL A 335 37.53 72.57 -12.56
C VAL A 335 36.70 71.31 -12.38
N ALA A 336 36.38 70.99 -11.12
CA ALA A 336 35.31 70.05 -10.79
C ALA A 336 33.99 70.81 -10.74
N LEU A 337 32.96 70.28 -11.39
CA LEU A 337 31.65 70.91 -11.43
C LEU A 337 30.55 69.86 -11.35
N ARG A 338 29.45 70.23 -10.70
CA ARG A 338 28.26 69.39 -10.59
C ARG A 338 27.16 70.01 -11.41
N VAL A 339 26.65 69.28 -12.40
CA VAL A 339 25.57 69.73 -13.29
C VAL A 339 24.32 68.92 -13.02
N ASP A 340 23.21 69.60 -12.77
CA ASP A 340 21.90 68.93 -12.65
C ASP A 340 21.33 68.51 -14.01
N LYS A 341 20.22 67.75 -13.99
CA LYS A 341 19.50 67.32 -15.20
C LYS A 341 19.06 68.47 -16.12
N SER A 342 18.96 69.70 -15.61
CA SER A 342 18.51 70.88 -16.37
C SER A 342 19.63 71.61 -17.10
N GLY A 343 20.89 71.20 -16.92
CA GLY A 343 22.05 71.91 -17.47
C GLY A 343 22.47 73.11 -16.63
N LYS A 344 22.14 73.12 -15.34
CA LYS A 344 22.59 74.17 -14.41
C LYS A 344 23.75 73.64 -13.55
N ILE A 345 24.80 74.45 -13.44
CA ILE A 345 25.94 74.16 -12.57
C ILE A 345 25.52 74.46 -11.13
N VAL A 346 25.28 73.41 -10.34
CA VAL A 346 24.85 73.50 -8.94
C VAL A 346 26.02 73.62 -7.97
N ASN A 347 27.19 73.10 -8.33
CA ASN A 347 28.42 73.26 -7.56
C ASN A 347 29.62 73.38 -8.50
N LYS A 348 30.67 74.10 -8.06
CA LYS A 348 31.94 74.24 -8.76
C LYS A 348 33.08 74.36 -7.75
N LYS A 349 34.17 73.66 -8.02
CA LYS A 349 35.40 73.68 -7.22
C LYS A 349 36.60 73.74 -8.15
N LEU A 350 37.46 74.75 -7.95
CA LEU A 350 38.74 74.81 -8.63
C LEU A 350 39.67 73.74 -8.02
N LEU A 351 40.28 72.91 -8.88
CA LEU A 351 41.18 71.85 -8.47
C LEU A 351 42.66 72.29 -8.54
N THR A 352 43.02 73.16 -9.49
CA THR A 352 44.37 73.72 -9.59
C THR A 352 44.62 74.77 -8.51
N LYS A 353 45.76 74.69 -7.83
CA LYS A 353 46.26 75.73 -6.92
C LYS A 353 47.20 76.66 -7.68
N GLU A 354 47.26 77.93 -7.29
CA GLU A 354 48.25 78.90 -7.81
C GLU A 354 48.13 79.19 -9.32
N ILE A 355 46.93 79.57 -9.77
CA ILE A 355 46.69 80.05 -11.14
C ILE A 355 45.93 81.38 -11.13
N ASP A 356 46.21 82.25 -12.09
CA ASP A 356 45.61 83.59 -12.11
C ASP A 356 44.08 83.53 -12.24
N ARG A 357 43.40 84.35 -11.43
CA ARG A 357 41.93 84.38 -11.34
C ARG A 357 41.26 84.72 -12.67
N LYS A 358 41.90 85.49 -13.54
CA LYS A 358 41.36 85.89 -14.84
C LYS A 358 41.42 84.73 -15.85
N LEU A 359 42.47 83.90 -15.83
CA LEU A 359 42.51 82.65 -16.63
C LEU A 359 41.41 81.68 -16.20
N VAL A 360 41.21 81.52 -14.89
CA VAL A 360 40.10 80.74 -14.35
C VAL A 360 38.75 81.29 -14.81
N SER A 361 38.58 82.62 -14.83
CA SER A 361 37.32 83.25 -15.25
C SER A 361 36.97 82.99 -16.73
N GLU A 362 37.98 82.89 -17.60
CA GLU A 362 37.79 82.60 -19.02
C GLU A 362 37.32 81.16 -19.23
N VAL A 363 37.99 80.21 -18.57
CA VAL A 363 37.60 78.79 -18.59
C VAL A 363 36.22 78.60 -17.98
N MET A 364 35.91 79.26 -16.87
CA MET A 364 34.58 79.22 -16.27
C MET A 364 33.48 79.79 -17.18
N SER A 365 33.78 80.82 -17.97
CA SER A 365 32.85 81.39 -18.94
C SER A 365 32.63 80.44 -20.10
N ALA A 366 33.69 79.80 -20.59
CA ALA A 366 33.60 78.75 -21.60
C ALA A 366 32.79 77.55 -21.09
N ILE A 367 33.04 77.07 -19.88
CA ILE A 367 32.28 75.99 -19.23
C ILE A 367 30.79 76.33 -19.18
N LYS A 368 30.40 77.53 -18.73
CA LYS A 368 28.98 77.94 -18.70
C LYS A 368 28.34 77.91 -20.09
N ARG A 369 29.08 78.34 -21.12
CA ARG A 369 28.63 78.28 -22.53
C ARG A 369 28.50 76.85 -23.03
N SER A 370 29.46 75.99 -22.70
CA SER A 370 29.47 74.57 -23.05
C SER A 370 28.29 73.85 -22.42
N VAL A 371 28.12 73.95 -21.11
CA VAL A 371 27.03 73.31 -20.38
C VAL A 371 25.66 73.74 -20.91
N LYS A 372 25.46 75.03 -21.24
CA LYS A 372 24.20 75.52 -21.82
C LYS A 372 23.92 74.95 -23.22
N LYS A 373 24.97 74.60 -23.98
CA LYS A 373 24.85 74.03 -25.32
C LYS A 373 24.78 72.51 -25.32
N THR A 374 25.21 71.86 -24.23
CA THR A 374 25.18 70.41 -24.11
C THR A 374 23.81 69.95 -23.61
N LYS A 375 23.15 69.07 -24.38
CA LYS A 375 21.91 68.42 -23.96
C LYS A 375 22.24 67.27 -23.02
N ILE A 376 21.68 67.27 -21.81
CA ILE A 376 21.90 66.22 -20.81
C ILE A 376 20.84 65.13 -21.01
N HIS A 377 21.26 63.87 -21.04
CA HIS A 377 20.34 62.73 -21.17
C HIS A 377 19.38 62.66 -19.96
N ALA A 378 18.08 62.70 -20.25
CA ALA A 378 17.01 62.71 -19.22
C ALA A 378 16.76 61.33 -18.58
N GLU A 379 17.26 60.26 -19.20
CA GLU A 379 16.88 58.87 -18.93
C GLU A 379 17.67 58.22 -17.78
N SER A 380 18.55 58.98 -17.11
CA SER A 380 19.26 58.53 -15.92
C SER A 380 18.49 58.91 -14.64
N ASP A 381 18.39 57.99 -13.68
CA ASP A 381 17.85 58.26 -12.33
C ASP A 381 18.77 59.21 -11.52
N VAL A 382 19.96 59.52 -12.03
CA VAL A 382 20.97 60.37 -11.39
C VAL A 382 20.55 61.85 -11.40
N ALA A 383 20.36 62.45 -10.23
CA ALA A 383 19.90 63.84 -10.09
C ALA A 383 20.90 64.91 -10.58
N ALA A 384 22.20 64.64 -10.46
CA ALA A 384 23.27 65.53 -10.93
C ALA A 384 24.56 64.76 -11.19
N TRP A 385 25.33 65.22 -12.17
CA TRP A 385 26.59 64.62 -12.61
C TRP A 385 27.78 65.41 -12.09
N ASP A 386 28.72 64.71 -11.45
CA ASP A 386 30.00 65.28 -11.06
C ASP A 386 31.00 65.12 -12.22
N LEU A 387 31.45 66.23 -12.78
CA LEU A 387 32.27 66.30 -13.98
C LEU A 387 33.59 67.02 -13.69
N LYS A 388 34.62 66.67 -14.45
CA LYS A 388 35.92 67.36 -14.43
C LYS A 388 36.22 67.94 -15.81
N VAL A 389 36.60 69.21 -15.85
CA VAL A 389 37.01 69.90 -17.06
C VAL A 389 38.41 70.45 -16.86
N ASP A 390 39.29 70.19 -17.82
CA ASP A 390 40.69 70.57 -17.78
C ASP A 390 41.04 71.43 -19.01
N TYR A 391 41.74 72.55 -18.84
CA TYR A 391 42.20 73.36 -19.98
C TYR A 391 43.60 73.91 -19.73
N LEU A 392 44.52 73.69 -20.67
CA LEU A 392 45.91 74.16 -20.59
C LEU A 392 46.08 75.45 -21.41
N PHE A 393 46.58 76.51 -20.76
CA PHE A 393 47.11 77.69 -21.43
C PHE A 393 48.63 77.53 -21.56
N ALA A 394 49.16 77.43 -22.78
CA ALA A 394 50.59 77.34 -23.07
C ALA A 394 50.96 78.28 -24.23
N LEU A 395 52.02 79.08 -24.09
CA LEU A 395 52.46 80.09 -25.08
C LEU A 395 53.13 79.41 -26.29
N ASP A 396 53.72 78.24 -26.09
CA ASP A 396 54.30 77.38 -27.13
C ASP A 396 53.24 76.74 -28.05
N GLY A 397 51.95 76.90 -27.71
CA GLY A 397 50.82 76.33 -28.45
C GLY A 397 50.47 74.89 -28.07
N SER A 398 51.12 74.33 -27.05
CA SER A 398 50.83 73.00 -26.52
C SER A 398 49.37 72.87 -26.09
N LYS A 399 48.75 71.72 -26.41
CA LYS A 399 47.37 71.38 -26.08
C LYS A 399 47.32 70.07 -25.33
N LEU A 400 46.35 69.94 -24.42
CA LEU A 400 46.06 68.64 -23.81
C LEU A 400 45.67 67.63 -24.90
N PRO A 401 46.15 66.38 -24.83
CA PRO A 401 45.79 65.34 -25.77
C PRO A 401 44.26 65.24 -25.91
N GLU A 402 43.81 64.96 -27.13
CA GLU A 402 42.40 64.74 -27.37
C GLU A 402 42.01 63.35 -26.86
N SER A 403 41.02 63.32 -25.98
CA SER A 403 40.44 62.07 -25.49
C SER A 403 39.47 61.52 -26.53
N ASP A 404 39.57 60.23 -26.81
CA ASP A 404 38.58 59.52 -27.62
C ASP A 404 37.19 59.57 -26.97
N PRO A 405 36.10 59.52 -27.77
CA PRO A 405 34.75 59.41 -27.23
C PRO A 405 34.59 58.08 -26.47
N PRO A 406 33.82 58.06 -25.37
CA PRO A 406 33.59 56.83 -24.62
C PRO A 406 32.87 55.79 -25.48
N LEU A 407 33.29 54.52 -25.36
CA LEU A 407 32.70 53.41 -26.08
C LEU A 407 31.30 53.10 -25.53
N VAL A 408 30.34 52.86 -26.44
CA VAL A 408 28.97 52.49 -26.07
C VAL A 408 28.94 51.05 -25.55
N PRO A 409 28.44 50.80 -24.33
CA PRO A 409 28.27 49.44 -23.82
C PRO A 409 27.37 48.59 -24.74
N PRO A 410 27.66 47.29 -24.94
CA PRO A 410 26.91 46.44 -25.88
C PRO A 410 25.40 46.35 -25.64
N HIS A 411 24.92 46.44 -24.39
CA HIS A 411 23.49 46.43 -24.07
C HIS A 411 22.79 47.76 -24.39
N LEU A 412 23.53 48.87 -24.44
CA LEU A 412 23.04 50.14 -24.96
C LEU A 412 23.13 50.18 -26.50
N ALA A 413 24.11 49.49 -27.08
CA ALA A 413 24.25 49.34 -28.53
C ALA A 413 23.19 48.41 -29.14
N ARG A 414 22.81 47.31 -28.48
CA ARG A 414 21.77 46.37 -28.98
C ARG A 414 20.36 46.98 -29.04
N GLY A 415 20.06 47.95 -28.17
CA GLY A 415 18.87 48.79 -28.31
C GLY A 415 18.90 49.67 -29.56
N ALA A 416 20.09 50.01 -30.06
CA ALA A 416 20.29 50.74 -31.31
C ALA A 416 20.39 49.83 -32.55
N GLU A 417 20.82 48.56 -32.43
CA GLU A 417 20.75 47.58 -33.53
C GLU A 417 19.33 47.10 -33.83
N GLN A 418 18.43 47.09 -32.85
CA GLN A 418 16.99 46.88 -33.09
C GLN A 418 16.22 48.17 -33.45
N VAL A 419 16.89 49.33 -33.41
CA VAL A 419 16.35 50.64 -33.78
C VAL A 419 17.25 51.30 -34.82
N ALA A 420 17.58 50.54 -35.87
CA ALA A 420 17.84 51.12 -37.19
C ALA A 420 16.53 51.10 -37.99
N SER A 421 15.48 51.71 -37.42
CA SER A 421 14.33 52.14 -38.23
C SER A 421 14.81 53.31 -39.08
N GLY A 422 14.47 53.32 -40.38
CA GLY A 422 14.74 54.46 -41.26
C GLY A 422 14.19 55.79 -40.73
N ASP A 423 13.25 55.76 -39.77
CA ASP A 423 12.58 56.92 -39.20
C ASP A 423 13.50 57.82 -38.36
N ASP A 424 14.39 57.27 -37.52
CA ASP A 424 15.24 58.10 -36.64
C ASP A 424 16.38 58.78 -37.40
N LEU A 425 16.93 58.11 -38.42
CA LEU A 425 17.90 58.72 -39.34
C LEU A 425 17.22 59.81 -40.19
N MET A 426 15.96 59.62 -40.57
CA MET A 426 15.17 60.61 -41.30
C MET A 426 14.84 61.82 -40.42
N GLN A 427 14.46 61.61 -39.15
CA GLN A 427 14.27 62.68 -38.16
C GLN A 427 15.55 63.48 -37.95
N PHE A 428 16.69 62.82 -37.79
CA PHE A 428 17.97 63.50 -37.66
C PHE A 428 18.31 64.36 -38.89
N LYS A 429 18.21 63.79 -40.10
CA LYS A 429 18.45 64.53 -41.35
C LYS A 429 17.51 65.74 -41.46
N ASP A 430 16.25 65.59 -41.05
CA ASP A 430 15.27 66.67 -41.06
C ASP A 430 15.57 67.76 -40.01
N GLU A 431 16.00 67.40 -38.80
CA GLU A 431 16.43 68.35 -37.76
C GLU A 431 17.64 69.17 -38.22
N VAL A 432 18.65 68.51 -38.80
CA VAL A 432 19.83 69.17 -39.37
C VAL A 432 19.42 70.10 -40.51
N ALA A 433 18.57 69.63 -41.43
CA ALA A 433 18.07 70.44 -42.53
C ALA A 433 17.28 71.66 -42.03
N LYS A 434 16.42 71.51 -41.03
CA LYS A 434 15.67 72.61 -40.39
C LYS A 434 16.59 73.61 -39.70
N ALA A 435 17.63 73.15 -39.00
CA ALA A 435 18.60 74.02 -38.35
C ALA A 435 19.35 74.89 -39.37
N ILE A 436 19.81 74.27 -40.48
CA ILE A 436 20.45 74.98 -41.58
C ILE A 436 19.47 75.96 -42.26
N GLN A 437 18.25 75.52 -42.57
CA GLN A 437 17.22 76.38 -43.18
C GLN A 437 16.86 77.58 -42.30
N LYS A 438 16.75 77.40 -40.99
CA LYS A 438 16.48 78.47 -40.04
C LYS A 438 17.60 79.50 -40.05
N LYS A 439 18.86 79.05 -39.99
CA LYS A 439 20.01 79.95 -40.05
C LYS A 439 20.14 80.69 -41.37
N ILE A 440 19.88 80.02 -42.48
CA ILE A 440 19.79 80.67 -43.81
C ILE A 440 18.67 81.70 -43.82
N ARG A 441 17.47 81.40 -43.29
CA ARG A 441 16.36 82.36 -43.25
C ARG A 441 16.70 83.63 -42.50
N ASP A 442 17.43 83.51 -41.39
CA ASP A 442 17.75 84.63 -40.50
C ASP A 442 18.87 85.54 -41.05
N THR A 443 19.57 85.11 -42.12
CA THR A 443 20.67 85.86 -42.74
C THR A 443 20.21 87.22 -43.31
N PRO A 444 20.81 88.36 -42.90
CA PRO A 444 20.40 89.68 -43.37
C PRO A 444 20.47 89.88 -44.89
N ALA A 445 21.42 89.24 -45.58
CA ALA A 445 21.61 89.33 -47.02
C ALA A 445 20.39 88.86 -47.84
N LEU A 446 19.58 87.95 -47.29
CA LEU A 446 18.34 87.48 -47.93
C LEU A 446 17.19 88.51 -47.85
N ARG A 447 17.23 89.45 -46.91
CA ARG A 447 16.22 90.52 -46.80
C ARG A 447 16.39 91.62 -47.86
N VAL A 448 17.64 91.90 -48.24
CA VAL A 448 17.99 93.01 -49.14
C VAL A 448 17.87 92.62 -50.62
N HIS A 449 18.24 91.40 -50.97
CA HIS A 449 18.16 90.93 -52.35
C HIS A 449 16.80 90.24 -52.62
N ARG A 450 15.94 90.89 -53.42
CA ARG A 450 14.65 90.37 -53.94
C ARG A 450 14.79 89.26 -55.00
N LEU A 451 15.86 88.48 -54.96
CA LEU A 451 16.16 87.42 -55.91
C LEU A 451 16.31 86.10 -55.16
N SER A 452 15.24 85.31 -55.05
CA SER A 452 15.31 83.96 -54.51
C SER A 452 14.92 82.93 -55.57
N ARG A 453 15.89 82.12 -55.99
CA ARG A 453 15.64 80.81 -56.59
C ARG A 453 16.02 79.74 -55.57
N ASP A 454 15.40 78.58 -55.69
CA ASP A 454 15.68 77.39 -54.89
C ASP A 454 17.19 77.13 -54.77
N ILE A 455 17.67 77.05 -53.53
CA ILE A 455 19.05 76.73 -53.19
C ILE A 455 19.06 75.31 -52.66
N LEU A 456 19.93 74.48 -53.25
CA LEU A 456 20.12 73.10 -52.84
C LEU A 456 21.57 72.93 -52.39
N ILE A 457 21.73 72.47 -51.16
CA ILE A 457 23.02 72.23 -50.52
C ILE A 457 23.06 70.78 -50.07
N ARG A 458 24.21 70.14 -50.20
CA ARG A 458 24.50 68.88 -49.52
C ARG A 458 25.53 69.15 -48.45
N ALA A 459 25.19 68.86 -47.20
CA ALA A 459 26.04 69.01 -46.03
C ALA A 459 26.46 67.63 -45.54
N LYS A 460 27.75 67.43 -45.32
CA LYS A 460 28.30 66.25 -44.64
C LYS A 460 28.47 66.54 -43.17
N VAL A 461 27.75 65.80 -42.33
CA VAL A 461 27.74 66.00 -40.89
C VAL A 461 28.27 64.75 -40.21
N GLY A 462 29.25 64.91 -39.33
CA GLY A 462 29.81 63.80 -38.56
C GLY A 462 28.83 63.30 -37.49
N THR A 463 29.04 62.09 -36.99
CA THR A 463 28.32 61.56 -35.81
C THR A 463 28.57 62.38 -34.54
N ASP A 464 29.61 63.21 -34.54
CA ASP A 464 29.91 64.20 -33.52
C ASP A 464 29.13 65.53 -33.68
N GLY A 465 28.18 65.58 -34.62
CA GLY A 465 27.34 66.74 -34.91
C GLY A 465 28.07 67.84 -35.67
N GLU A 466 29.35 67.67 -36.00
CA GLU A 466 30.11 68.70 -36.69
C GLU A 466 29.91 68.63 -38.20
N LEU A 467 29.67 69.79 -38.82
CA LEU A 467 29.74 69.94 -40.27
C LEU A 467 31.18 69.67 -40.74
N LYS A 468 31.41 68.52 -41.40
CA LYS A 468 32.69 68.15 -41.98
C LYS A 468 32.95 68.89 -43.30
N SER A 469 31.94 68.94 -44.16
CA SER A 469 32.00 69.69 -45.42
C SER A 469 30.60 70.04 -45.92
N PHE A 470 30.49 70.94 -46.90
CA PHE A 470 29.25 71.17 -47.62
C PHE A 470 29.54 71.57 -49.07
N GLU A 471 28.60 71.25 -49.96
CA GLU A 471 28.64 71.61 -51.37
C GLU A 471 27.32 72.24 -51.81
N PHE A 472 27.40 73.24 -52.69
CA PHE A 472 26.22 73.77 -53.35
C PHE A 472 25.90 72.92 -54.57
N LEU A 473 24.82 72.14 -54.50
CA LEU A 473 24.25 71.43 -55.65
C LEU A 473 23.57 72.42 -56.61
N LYS A 474 23.03 73.53 -56.08
CA LYS A 474 22.45 74.62 -56.86
C LYS A 474 22.78 75.98 -56.25
N LYS A 475 23.70 76.71 -56.89
CA LYS A 475 24.12 78.07 -56.50
C LYS A 475 23.17 79.13 -57.04
N THR A 476 23.16 80.30 -56.40
CA THR A 476 22.56 81.50 -56.98
C THR A 476 23.55 82.22 -57.89
N ARG A 477 23.06 83.06 -58.82
CA ARG A 477 23.92 83.90 -59.68
C ARG A 477 24.64 85.03 -58.91
N ASN A 478 24.32 85.22 -57.62
CA ASN A 478 24.89 86.29 -56.80
C ASN A 478 25.94 85.72 -55.84
N ALA A 479 27.20 86.14 -56.04
CA ALA A 479 28.32 85.70 -55.22
C ALA A 479 28.20 86.12 -53.74
N ILE A 480 27.67 87.32 -53.46
CA ILE A 480 27.52 87.86 -52.10
C ILE A 480 26.51 87.01 -51.31
N LEU A 481 25.40 86.64 -51.95
CA LEU A 481 24.38 85.79 -51.33
C LEU A 481 24.93 84.38 -51.05
N ASN A 482 25.66 83.79 -52.00
CA ASN A 482 26.27 82.47 -51.81
C ASN A 482 27.27 82.48 -50.63
N HIS A 483 28.06 83.54 -50.48
CA HIS A 483 29.02 83.67 -49.39
C HIS A 483 28.33 83.86 -48.02
N ALA A 484 27.26 84.66 -47.96
CA ALA A 484 26.48 84.84 -46.73
C ALA A 484 25.80 83.54 -46.28
N ILE A 485 25.37 82.71 -47.23
CA ILE A 485 24.78 81.39 -46.97
C ILE A 485 25.84 80.41 -46.48
N GLU A 486 27.02 80.37 -47.10
CA GLU A 486 28.16 79.58 -46.62
C GLU A 486 28.47 79.88 -45.14
N ARG A 487 28.54 81.16 -44.77
CA ARG A 487 28.75 81.55 -43.36
C ARG A 487 27.64 81.04 -42.46
N SER A 488 26.39 81.16 -42.89
CA SER A 488 25.22 80.76 -42.10
C SER A 488 25.13 79.24 -41.90
N ILE A 489 25.59 78.44 -42.86
CA ILE A 489 25.69 76.98 -42.75
C ILE A 489 26.78 76.61 -41.74
N ARG A 490 27.96 77.24 -41.83
CA ARG A 490 29.04 77.03 -40.86
C ARG A 490 28.62 77.43 -39.44
N ASP A 491 27.83 78.49 -39.31
CA ASP A 491 27.27 78.95 -38.01
C ASP A 491 26.13 78.07 -37.48
N ALA A 492 25.52 77.24 -38.33
CA ALA A 492 24.52 76.26 -37.91
C ALA A 492 25.16 75.03 -37.24
N SER A 493 26.45 74.81 -37.48
CA SER A 493 27.27 73.78 -36.81
C SER A 493 27.69 74.22 -35.40
N PRO A 494 27.71 73.33 -34.40
CA PRO A 494 27.41 71.90 -34.48
C PRO A 494 25.90 71.60 -34.38
N PHE A 495 25.49 70.53 -35.05
CA PHE A 495 24.13 69.95 -35.01
C PHE A 495 24.01 68.92 -33.89
N ASP A 496 22.79 68.47 -33.63
CA ASP A 496 22.53 67.42 -32.63
C ASP A 496 23.32 66.15 -32.98
N THR A 497 23.83 65.43 -31.98
CA THR A 497 24.53 64.17 -32.22
C THR A 497 23.51 63.06 -32.26
N VAL A 498 23.38 62.36 -33.40
CA VAL A 498 22.80 61.01 -33.39
C VAL A 498 23.73 60.16 -32.55
N TYR A 499 23.19 59.41 -31.60
CA TYR A 499 23.88 58.36 -30.84
C TYR A 499 25.11 57.86 -31.59
N ALA A 500 26.30 58.27 -31.12
CA ALA A 500 27.57 57.84 -31.70
C ALA A 500 27.64 56.31 -31.56
N GLY A 501 27.30 55.60 -32.64
CA GLY A 501 27.12 54.15 -32.67
C GLY A 501 26.02 53.64 -33.59
N SER A 502 25.15 54.50 -34.13
CA SER A 502 24.01 54.10 -34.98
C SER A 502 24.28 54.15 -36.49
N LEU A 503 25.47 54.55 -36.92
CA LEU A 503 25.79 54.75 -38.34
C LEU A 503 27.08 54.02 -38.69
N ALA A 504 27.01 53.14 -39.70
CA ALA A 504 28.16 52.42 -40.25
C ALA A 504 29.21 53.34 -40.90
N SER A 505 28.86 54.61 -41.12
CA SER A 505 29.72 55.68 -41.63
C SER A 505 29.80 56.79 -40.57
N ASN A 506 31.02 57.29 -40.31
CA ASN A 506 31.26 58.41 -39.40
C ASN A 506 30.72 59.75 -39.92
N GLU A 507 30.13 59.76 -41.13
CA GLU A 507 29.56 60.92 -41.81
C GLU A 507 28.17 60.60 -42.38
N VAL A 508 27.25 61.55 -42.28
CA VAL A 508 25.89 61.53 -42.84
C VAL A 508 25.74 62.66 -43.85
N ASP A 509 25.29 62.31 -45.05
CA ASP A 509 24.90 63.29 -46.06
C ASP A 509 23.47 63.79 -45.80
N VAL A 510 23.33 65.10 -45.66
CA VAL A 510 22.05 65.81 -45.49
C VAL A 510 21.85 66.78 -46.65
N GLU A 511 20.78 66.56 -47.42
CA GLU A 511 20.38 67.49 -48.47
C GLU A 511 19.39 68.53 -47.92
N VAL A 512 19.75 69.80 -48.09
CA VAL A 512 18.96 70.92 -47.59
C VAL A 512 18.48 71.74 -48.78
N LEU A 513 17.17 71.69 -49.00
CA LEU A 513 16.49 72.55 -49.96
C LEU A 513 15.92 73.77 -49.23
N TYR A 514 16.40 74.96 -49.57
CA TYR A 514 15.82 76.21 -49.10
C TYR A 514 14.98 76.85 -50.21
N LYS A 515 13.67 76.96 -49.95
CA LYS A 515 12.72 77.71 -50.77
C LYS A 515 12.24 78.91 -49.97
N ARG A 516 12.37 80.11 -50.55
CA ARG A 516 11.76 81.32 -49.98
C ARG A 516 10.26 81.25 -50.32
N ARG A 517 9.41 81.19 -49.29
CA ARG A 517 7.97 81.42 -49.46
C ARG A 517 7.69 82.88 -49.68
#